data_AF-A0A4Q3W6S4-F1
#
_entry.id   AF-A0A4Q3W6S4-F1
#
_cell.length_a   1.000
_cell.length_b   1.000
_cell.length_c   1.000
_cell.angle_alpha   90.00
_cell.angle_beta   90.00
_cell.angle_gamma   90.00
#
_symmetry.space_group_name_H-M   'P 1'
#
loop_
_entity.id
_entity.type
_entity.pdbx_description
1 polymer ?
#
loop_
_entity_poly.entity_id
_entity_poly.type
_entity_poly.pdbx_seq_one_letter_code
_entity_poly.pdbx_strand_id
1 'polypeptide(L)'
;MFYPLVIVEALNELETELKQTGSQVHIGELPSAYINPKQLRQLFVNLLSNSIKFSRKGIPLKISVTASRLSNAEKTKRGLPGDVHFLDLKYSDNGIGFEQEYAEKIFQMFQRLHGKE
;
A
#
# COMPACT_ATOMS: atom_id res chain seq x y z
N MET A 1 -7.10 -3.74 -17.54
CA MET A 1 -7.48 -5.01 -16.89
C MET A 1 -6.41 -5.30 -15.84
N PHE A 2 -6.76 -5.38 -14.54
CA PHE A 2 -5.79 -5.73 -13.49
C PHE A 2 -5.50 -7.23 -13.53
N TYR A 3 -4.22 -7.52 -13.67
CA TYR A 3 -3.68 -8.81 -13.28
C TYR A 3 -3.07 -8.66 -11.88
N PRO A 4 -3.10 -9.71 -11.05
CA PRO A 4 -2.28 -9.85 -9.83
C PRO A 4 -0.79 -9.52 -10.04
N LEU A 5 -0.34 -9.40 -11.28
CA LEU A 5 1.03 -9.13 -11.71
C LEU A 5 1.56 -7.73 -11.34
N VAL A 6 0.71 -6.71 -11.18
CA VAL A 6 1.23 -5.34 -10.97
C VAL A 6 2.00 -5.20 -9.64
N ILE A 7 1.53 -5.87 -8.58
CA ILE A 7 2.27 -5.89 -7.32
C ILE A 7 3.56 -6.70 -7.45
N VAL A 8 3.57 -7.75 -8.28
CA VAL A 8 4.78 -8.52 -8.59
C VAL A 8 5.81 -7.65 -9.31
N GLU A 9 5.39 -6.81 -10.26
CA GLU A 9 6.29 -5.85 -10.91
C GLU A 9 6.92 -4.89 -9.89
N ALA A 10 6.14 -4.34 -8.97
CA ALA A 10 6.65 -3.46 -7.92
C ALA A 10 7.59 -4.17 -6.93
N LEU A 11 7.31 -5.45 -6.61
CA LEU A 11 8.18 -6.26 -5.77
C LEU A 11 9.52 -6.58 -6.46
N ASN A 12 9.49 -6.87 -7.76
CA ASN A 12 10.70 -7.10 -8.54
C ASN A 12 11.55 -5.83 -8.66
N GLU A 13 10.92 -4.66 -8.79
CA GLU A 13 11.62 -3.37 -8.83
C GLU A 13 12.40 -3.08 -7.53
N LEU A 14 11.91 -3.54 -6.38
CA LEU A 14 12.48 -3.32 -5.05
C LEU A 14 13.10 -4.59 -4.43
N GLU A 15 13.40 -5.60 -5.25
CA GLU A 15 13.80 -6.93 -4.77
C GLU A 15 15.06 -6.88 -3.90
N THR A 16 16.03 -6.04 -4.28
CA THR A 16 17.32 -5.95 -3.58
C THR A 16 17.13 -5.40 -2.17
N GLU A 17 16.37 -4.33 -2.03
CA GLU A 17 16.09 -3.64 -0.77
C GLU A 17 15.21 -4.50 0.16
N LEU A 18 14.23 -5.21 -0.41
CA LEU A 18 13.40 -6.17 0.33
C LEU A 18 14.23 -7.34 0.88
N LYS A 19 15.18 -7.85 0.10
CA LYS A 19 16.10 -8.90 0.56
C LYS A 19 17.02 -8.41 1.67
N GLN A 20 17.57 -7.21 1.55
CA GLN A 20 18.46 -6.62 2.58
C GLN A 20 17.78 -6.42 3.93
N THR A 21 16.47 -6.15 3.93
CA THR A 21 15.67 -5.98 5.15
C THR A 21 15.15 -7.30 5.73
N GLY A 22 15.39 -8.43 5.07
CA GLY A 22 14.81 -9.73 5.45
C GLY A 22 13.27 -9.69 5.40
N SER A 23 12.72 -8.93 4.46
CA SER A 23 11.28 -8.65 4.39
C SER A 23 10.45 -9.90 4.13
N GLN A 24 9.29 -9.98 4.79
CA GLN A 24 8.24 -10.96 4.55
C GLN A 24 7.02 -10.25 3.97
N VAL A 25 6.76 -10.46 2.69
CA VAL A 25 5.61 -9.87 2.00
C VAL A 25 4.53 -10.93 1.81
N HIS A 26 3.36 -10.69 2.39
CA HIS A 26 2.17 -11.51 2.22
C HIS A 26 1.20 -10.84 1.24
N ILE A 27 0.90 -11.53 0.15
CA ILE A 27 -0.10 -11.11 -0.83
C ILE A 27 -1.34 -12.00 -0.64
N GLY A 28 -2.43 -11.41 -0.16
CA GLY A 28 -3.72 -12.10 -0.02
C GLY A 28 -4.54 -12.02 -1.31
N GLU A 29 -5.87 -12.12 -1.16
CA GLU A 29 -6.78 -12.02 -2.29
C GLU A 29 -6.67 -10.64 -2.98
N LEU A 30 -6.57 -10.65 -4.31
CA LEU A 30 -6.51 -9.45 -5.14
C LEU A 30 -7.44 -9.63 -6.36
N PRO A 31 -8.74 -9.30 -6.24
CA PRO A 31 -9.68 -9.51 -7.33
C PRO A 31 -9.38 -8.58 -8.51
N SER A 32 -9.63 -9.08 -9.73
CA SER A 32 -9.47 -8.28 -10.94
C SER A 32 -10.42 -7.09 -10.98
N ALA A 33 -9.89 -5.96 -11.47
CA ALA A 33 -10.59 -4.68 -11.62
C ALA A 33 -10.12 -3.91 -12.86
N TYR A 34 -10.90 -2.92 -13.28
CA TYR A 34 -10.50 -1.96 -14.31
C TYR A 34 -9.74 -0.80 -13.66
N ILE A 35 -8.45 -0.71 -13.93
CA ILE A 35 -7.55 0.30 -13.36
C ILE A 35 -6.52 0.75 -14.41
N ASN A 36 -5.79 1.81 -14.10
CA ASN A 36 -4.55 2.18 -14.78
C ASN A 36 -3.35 1.43 -14.15
N PRO A 37 -2.71 0.47 -14.84
CA PRO A 37 -1.63 -0.33 -14.26
C PRO A 37 -0.41 0.50 -13.84
N LYS A 38 -0.05 1.53 -14.62
CA LYS A 38 1.12 2.39 -14.33
C LYS A 38 0.94 3.15 -13.02
N GLN A 39 -0.25 3.73 -12.81
CA GLN A 39 -0.54 4.47 -11.58
C GLN A 39 -0.57 3.54 -10.36
N LEU A 40 -1.18 2.35 -10.49
CA LEU A 40 -1.23 1.42 -9.37
C LEU A 40 0.14 0.82 -9.04
N ARG A 41 0.99 0.55 -10.06
CA ARG A 41 2.38 0.16 -9.84
C ARG A 41 3.13 1.24 -9.07
N GLN A 42 3.00 2.50 -9.47
CA GLN A 42 3.64 3.62 -8.77
C GLN A 42 3.16 3.71 -7.31
N LEU A 43 1.86 3.50 -7.05
CA LEU A 43 1.34 3.44 -5.69
C LEU A 43 2.05 2.34 -4.88
N PHE A 44 2.15 1.12 -5.42
CA PHE A 44 2.84 0.02 -4.72
C PHE A 44 4.31 0.30 -4.49
N VAL A 45 5.05 0.81 -5.48
CA VAL A 45 6.46 1.20 -5.33
C VAL A 45 6.62 2.24 -4.22
N ASN A 46 5.75 3.25 -4.17
CA ASN A 46 5.79 4.28 -3.13
C ASN A 46 5.51 3.71 -1.74
N LEU A 47 4.52 2.82 -1.61
CA LEU A 47 4.19 2.21 -0.31
C LEU A 47 5.30 1.26 0.16
N LEU A 48 5.79 0.38 -0.72
CA LEU A 48 6.87 -0.58 -0.42
C LEU A 48 8.16 0.16 -0.04
N SER A 49 8.57 1.16 -0.82
CA SER A 49 9.77 1.96 -0.51
C SER A 49 9.65 2.69 0.82
N ASN A 50 8.46 3.20 1.18
CA ASN A 50 8.22 3.78 2.49
C ASN A 50 8.35 2.74 3.60
N SER A 51 7.75 1.55 3.46
CA SER A 51 7.85 0.48 4.46
C SER A 51 9.30 0.03 4.67
N ILE A 52 10.11 -0.04 3.60
CA ILE A 52 11.55 -0.34 3.67
C ILE A 52 12.30 0.77 4.41
N LYS A 53 12.12 2.02 3.98
CA LYS A 53 12.78 3.21 4.55
C LYS A 53 12.48 3.40 6.03
N PHE A 54 11.24 3.13 6.44
CA PHE A 54 10.74 3.31 7.79
C PHE A 54 10.60 1.99 8.56
N SER A 55 11.36 0.97 8.15
CA SER A 55 11.44 -0.31 8.85
C SER A 55 12.13 -0.17 10.22
N ARG A 56 11.76 -1.03 11.17
CA ARG A 56 12.39 -1.07 12.50
C ARG A 56 13.73 -1.77 12.43
N LYS A 57 14.79 -1.18 13.00
CA LYS A 57 16.11 -1.82 13.06
C LYS A 57 16.05 -3.12 13.85
N GLY A 58 16.62 -4.19 13.30
CA GLY A 58 16.70 -5.50 13.95
C GLY A 58 15.40 -6.31 13.98
N ILE A 59 14.31 -5.80 13.38
CA ILE A 59 13.03 -6.52 13.27
C ILE A 59 12.75 -6.75 11.78
N PRO A 60 12.49 -8.00 11.35
CA PRO A 60 12.09 -8.28 9.97
C PRO A 60 10.85 -7.46 9.58
N LEU A 61 10.93 -6.78 8.44
CA LEU A 61 9.81 -6.04 7.89
C LEU A 61 8.73 -7.02 7.42
N LYS A 62 7.49 -6.81 7.85
CA LYS A 62 6.32 -7.60 7.48
C LYS A 62 5.34 -6.70 6.77
N ILE A 63 5.00 -7.04 5.54
CA ILE A 63 4.06 -6.30 4.71
C ILE A 63 2.89 -7.23 4.35
N SER A 64 1.66 -6.71 4.41
CA SER A 64 0.47 -7.42 3.94
C SER A 64 -0.30 -6.56 2.96
N VAL A 65 -0.67 -7.14 1.81
CA VAL A 65 -1.49 -6.50 0.80
C VAL A 65 -2.67 -7.39 0.46
N THR A 66 -3.87 -6.85 0.63
CA THR A 66 -5.12 -7.53 0.30
C THR A 66 -6.08 -6.57 -0.38
N ALA A 67 -7.05 -7.10 -1.12
CA ALA A 67 -8.12 -6.29 -1.66
C ALA A 67 -9.44 -7.07 -1.68
N SER A 68 -10.55 -6.34 -1.55
CA SER A 68 -11.89 -6.90 -1.68
C SER A 68 -12.79 -5.96 -2.46
N ARG A 69 -13.88 -6.49 -3.02
CA ARG A 69 -14.93 -5.67 -3.61
C ARG A 69 -15.83 -5.14 -2.49
N LEU A 70 -16.12 -3.84 -2.49
CA LEU A 70 -17.07 -3.30 -1.52
C LEU A 70 -18.50 -3.74 -1.83
N SER A 71 -19.18 -4.25 -0.82
CA SER A 71 -20.63 -4.49 -0.86
C SER A 71 -21.41 -3.18 -0.90
N ASN A 72 -22.68 -3.23 -1.32
CA ASN A 72 -23.55 -2.05 -1.32
C ASN A 72 -23.71 -1.46 0.09
N ALA A 73 -23.82 -2.30 1.13
CA ALA A 73 -23.92 -1.85 2.51
C ALA A 73 -22.65 -1.09 2.96
N GLU A 74 -21.46 -1.58 2.59
CA GLU A 74 -20.20 -0.90 2.89
C GLU A 74 -20.07 0.43 2.15
N LYS A 75 -20.50 0.49 0.88
CA LYS A 75 -20.52 1.73 0.10
C LYS A 75 -21.42 2.77 0.77
N THR A 76 -22.64 2.39 1.15
CA THR A 76 -23.57 3.28 1.87
C THR A 76 -22.96 3.79 3.18
N LYS A 77 -22.35 2.91 3.98
CA LYS A 77 -21.69 3.31 5.24
C LYS A 77 -20.55 4.32 5.04
N ARG A 78 -19.84 4.24 3.90
CA ARG A 78 -18.74 5.13 3.52
C ARG A 78 -19.19 6.35 2.71
N GLY A 79 -20.49 6.54 2.48
CA GLY A 79 -21.02 7.63 1.66
C GLY A 79 -20.65 7.55 0.17
N LEU A 80 -20.35 6.35 -0.33
CA LEU A 80 -19.93 6.13 -1.72
C LEU A 80 -21.14 5.84 -2.63
N PRO A 81 -21.07 6.23 -3.93
CA PRO A 81 -22.10 5.91 -4.91
C PRO A 81 -22.41 4.41 -5.02
N GLY A 82 -23.69 4.06 -5.04
CA GLY A 82 -24.15 2.67 -5.04
C GLY A 82 -24.03 1.98 -6.41
N ASP A 83 -24.01 2.74 -7.49
CA ASP A 83 -23.90 2.32 -8.88
C ASP A 83 -22.44 2.12 -9.34
N VAL A 84 -21.48 2.59 -8.55
CA VAL A 84 -20.04 2.44 -8.85
C VAL A 84 -19.47 1.21 -8.13
N HIS A 85 -18.62 0.46 -8.84
CA HIS A 85 -17.84 -0.62 -8.26
C HIS A 85 -16.55 -0.07 -7.63
N PHE A 86 -16.30 -0.43 -6.38
CA PHE A 86 -15.10 -0.05 -5.65
C PHE A 86 -14.28 -1.28 -5.27
N LEU A 87 -12.97 -1.13 -5.41
CA LEU A 87 -11.97 -2.06 -4.88
C LEU A 87 -11.40 -1.46 -3.60
N ASP A 88 -11.57 -2.15 -2.48
CA ASP A 88 -11.00 -1.78 -1.18
C ASP A 88 -9.60 -2.39 -1.05
N LEU A 89 -8.58 -1.63 -1.46
CA LEU A 89 -7.18 -2.04 -1.32
C LEU A 89 -6.69 -1.74 0.09
N LYS A 90 -6.15 -2.76 0.77
CA LYS A 90 -5.56 -2.66 2.10
C LYS A 90 -4.08 -2.98 2.03
N TYR A 91 -3.28 -2.07 2.57
CA TYR A 91 -1.84 -2.21 2.71
C TYR A 91 -1.47 -1.97 4.17
N SER A 92 -0.66 -2.83 4.75
CA SER A 92 -0.16 -2.67 6.12
C SER A 92 1.28 -3.14 6.25
N ASP A 93 2.06 -2.45 7.08
CA ASP A 93 3.39 -2.88 7.48
C ASP A 93 3.60 -2.81 9.01
N ASN A 94 4.71 -3.38 9.49
CA ASN A 94 5.12 -3.33 10.90
C ASN A 94 6.26 -2.32 11.17
N GLY A 95 6.36 -1.26 10.37
CA GLY A 95 7.37 -0.22 10.48
C GLY A 95 7.29 0.59 11.79
N ILE A 96 8.07 1.67 11.86
CA ILE A 96 8.13 2.53 13.05
C ILE A 96 6.79 3.23 13.35
N GLY A 97 5.91 3.35 12.36
CA GLY A 97 4.66 4.09 12.48
C GLY A 97 4.88 5.61 12.55
N PHE A 98 3.80 6.34 12.81
CA PHE A 98 3.82 7.79 13.05
C PHE A 98 2.63 8.18 13.93
N GLU A 99 2.73 9.31 14.61
CA GLU A 99 1.64 9.80 15.47
C GLU A 99 0.42 10.18 14.64
N GLN A 100 -0.77 9.79 15.09
CA GLN A 100 -1.99 9.89 14.29
C GLN A 100 -2.42 11.34 13.99
N GLU A 101 -1.94 12.32 14.77
CA GLU A 101 -2.13 13.75 14.48
C GLU A 101 -1.52 14.19 13.14
N TYR A 102 -0.62 13.39 12.57
CA TYR A 102 -0.01 13.64 11.27
C TYR A 102 -0.67 12.89 10.11
N ALA A 103 -1.69 12.05 10.36
CA ALA A 103 -2.28 11.18 9.35
C ALA A 103 -2.85 11.94 8.13
N GLU A 104 -3.41 13.12 8.33
CA GLU A 104 -3.89 13.95 7.22
C GLU A 104 -2.75 14.71 6.52
N LYS A 105 -1.70 15.06 7.27
CA LYS A 105 -0.57 15.85 6.77
C LYS A 105 0.33 15.04 5.83
N ILE A 106 0.47 13.74 6.04
CA ILE A 106 1.34 12.87 5.20
C ILE A 106 0.87 12.74 3.75
N PHE A 107 -0.40 13.07 3.47
CA PHE A 107 -0.95 13.05 2.11
C PHE A 107 -1.01 14.44 1.46
N GLN A 108 -0.66 15.50 2.19
CA GLN A 108 -0.56 16.84 1.61
C GLN A 108 0.71 16.95 0.76
N MET A 109 0.60 17.66 -0.37
CA MET A 109 1.75 17.92 -1.23
C MET A 109 2.86 18.62 -0.44
N PHE A 110 4.11 18.19 -0.64
CA PHE A 110 5.34 18.75 -0.07
C PHE A 110 5.56 18.60 1.45
N GLN A 111 4.75 17.80 2.17
CA GLN A 111 4.96 17.53 3.59
C GLN A 111 5.87 16.30 3.81
N ARG A 112 6.81 16.39 4.77
CA ARG A 112 7.67 15.27 5.23
C ARG A 112 7.67 15.24 6.75
N LEU A 113 7.27 14.13 7.37
CA LEU A 113 7.29 14.00 8.84
C LEU A 113 8.69 13.84 9.41
N HIS A 114 9.56 13.17 8.66
CA HIS A 114 10.96 12.99 9.03
C HIS A 114 11.80 13.73 7.99
N GLY A 115 11.91 15.04 8.17
CA GLY A 115 12.95 15.83 7.51
C GLY A 115 14.27 15.58 8.23
N LYS A 116 15.17 14.83 7.60
CA LYS A 116 16.59 15.06 7.87
C LYS A 116 17.03 16.18 6.94
N GLU A 117 17.78 17.12 7.50
CA GLU A 117 18.54 18.17 6.83
C GLU A 117 19.18 17.69 5.52
#